data_AF-A0AB39BJJ1-F1
#
_entry.id   AF-A0AB39BJJ1-F1
#
_cell.length_a   1.000
_cell.length_b   1.000
_cell.length_c   1.000
_cell.angle_alpha   90.00
_cell.angle_beta   90.00
_cell.angle_gamma   90.00
#
_symmetry.space_group_name_H-M   'P 1'
#
loop_
_entity.id
_entity.type
_entity.pdbx_description
1 polymer ?
#
loop_
_entity_poly.entity_id
_entity_poly.type
_entity_poly.pdbx_seq_one_letter_code
_entity_poly.pdbx_strand_id
1 'polypeptide(L)'
;MFTSSSRAHDAAILRFTGREPLDRVDALRYGRGLAAGTYRREWTWLAFVDDTPDAAPVARGVWWGPVGSVHPVALHCLLVDESLPHPEVWGAALIRSAHRAFAEAGAILAPDLVVEELPGTDPADAAVQAAVAWRRAAAADAGLPLESVDGSRRTFSARLAPAPRARALAGTGR
;
A
#
# COMPACT_ATOMS: atom_id res chain seq x y z
N MET A 1 -6.48 -14.59 10.44
CA MET A 1 -5.34 -13.96 11.15
C MET A 1 -4.67 -12.87 10.31
N PHE A 2 -4.07 -11.84 10.95
CA PHE A 2 -3.22 -10.82 10.29
C PHE A 2 -1.84 -10.80 10.96
N THR A 3 -0.76 -10.84 10.19
CA THR A 3 0.60 -10.88 10.75
C THR A 3 1.62 -10.22 9.83
N SER A 4 2.70 -9.70 10.43
CA SER A 4 3.91 -9.35 9.69
C SER A 4 4.55 -10.61 9.11
N SER A 5 5.32 -10.42 8.03
CA SER A 5 5.92 -11.53 7.31
C SER A 5 7.25 -11.95 7.93
N SER A 6 7.60 -13.22 7.73
CA SER A 6 8.90 -13.77 8.09
C SER A 6 9.54 -14.40 6.84
N ARG A 7 10.76 -14.94 6.98
CA ARG A 7 11.44 -15.64 5.87
C ARG A 7 10.65 -16.84 5.36
N ALA A 8 9.87 -17.49 6.22
CA ALA A 8 9.01 -18.61 5.84
C ALA A 8 7.92 -18.18 4.82
N HIS A 9 7.53 -16.90 4.83
CA HIS A 9 6.50 -16.38 3.95
C HIS A 9 7.01 -15.91 2.58
N ASP A 10 8.33 -15.94 2.31
CA ASP A 10 8.90 -15.35 1.09
C ASP A 10 8.26 -15.94 -0.18
N ALA A 11 8.10 -17.25 -0.25
CA ALA A 11 7.48 -17.90 -1.41
C ALA A 11 6.01 -17.45 -1.60
N ALA A 12 5.24 -17.33 -0.52
CA ALA A 12 3.86 -16.88 -0.56
C ALA A 12 3.75 -15.41 -0.98
N ILE A 13 4.61 -14.54 -0.44
CA ILE A 13 4.67 -13.11 -0.81
C ILE A 13 4.92 -12.95 -2.30
N LEU A 14 5.88 -13.68 -2.87
CA LEU A 14 6.25 -13.54 -4.28
C LEU A 14 5.18 -14.11 -5.23
N ARG A 15 4.43 -15.12 -4.79
CA ARG A 15 3.34 -15.74 -5.56
C ARG A 15 2.03 -14.97 -5.45
N PHE A 16 1.80 -14.23 -4.37
CA PHE A 16 0.57 -13.49 -4.14
C PHE A 16 0.57 -12.20 -4.97
N THR A 17 -0.12 -12.25 -6.12
CA THR A 17 -0.18 -11.13 -7.07
C THR A 17 -1.62 -10.93 -7.56
N GLY A 18 -2.07 -9.69 -7.69
CA GLY A 18 -3.38 -9.35 -8.28
C GLY A 18 -3.28 -8.94 -9.74
N ARG A 19 -4.36 -9.11 -10.52
CA ARG A 19 -4.39 -8.78 -11.96
C ARG A 19 -4.85 -7.34 -12.27
N GLU A 20 -5.04 -6.52 -11.24
CA GLU A 20 -5.58 -5.18 -11.36
C GLU A 20 -4.63 -4.23 -12.12
N PRO A 21 -5.18 -3.23 -12.83
CA PRO A 21 -4.43 -2.29 -13.68
C PRO A 21 -3.71 -1.18 -12.88
N LEU A 22 -3.15 -1.51 -11.72
CA LEU A 22 -2.42 -0.59 -10.84
C LEU A 22 -0.97 -1.04 -10.67
N ASP A 23 -0.09 -0.08 -10.38
CA ASP A 23 1.29 -0.37 -10.03
C ASP A 23 1.33 -1.28 -8.81
N ARG A 24 2.24 -2.27 -8.86
CA ARG A 24 2.34 -3.34 -7.89
C ARG A 24 3.79 -3.60 -7.55
N VAL A 25 4.01 -4.02 -6.31
CA VAL A 25 5.30 -4.54 -5.89
C VAL A 25 5.37 -6.01 -6.33
N ASP A 26 5.91 -6.22 -7.53
CA ASP A 26 6.22 -7.55 -8.05
C ASP A 26 7.43 -8.18 -7.34
N ALA A 27 7.73 -9.45 -7.68
CA ALA A 27 8.80 -10.21 -7.06
C ALA A 27 10.17 -9.54 -7.21
N LEU A 28 10.45 -8.96 -8.38
CA LEU A 28 11.73 -8.35 -8.70
C LEU A 28 11.90 -7.03 -7.93
N ARG A 29 10.89 -6.17 -7.92
CA ARG A 29 10.86 -4.91 -7.15
C ARG A 29 10.93 -5.19 -5.65
N TYR A 30 10.23 -6.21 -5.16
CA TYR A 30 10.30 -6.62 -3.76
C TYR A 30 11.72 -7.05 -3.37
N GLY A 31 12.34 -7.93 -4.17
CA GLY A 31 13.71 -8.40 -3.94
C GLY A 31 14.74 -7.28 -3.92
N ARG A 32 14.65 -6.33 -4.88
CA ARG A 32 15.50 -5.13 -4.87
C ARG A 32 15.30 -4.28 -3.63
N GLY A 33 14.06 -4.07 -3.21
CA GLY A 33 13.76 -3.29 -2.02
C GLY A 33 14.23 -3.95 -0.72
N LEU A 34 14.15 -5.29 -0.61
CA LEU A 34 14.75 -6.04 0.50
C LEU A 34 16.27 -5.87 0.53
N ALA A 35 16.94 -5.99 -0.62
CA ALA A 35 18.39 -5.81 -0.72
C ALA A 35 18.83 -4.38 -0.35
N ALA A 36 18.01 -3.38 -0.69
CA ALA A 36 18.27 -1.97 -0.35
C ALA A 36 17.80 -1.57 1.06
N GLY A 37 17.09 -2.45 1.78
CA GLY A 37 16.47 -2.15 3.08
C GLY A 37 15.29 -1.17 3.02
N THR A 38 14.75 -0.91 1.82
CA THR A 38 13.59 -0.03 1.62
C THR A 38 12.25 -0.76 1.71
N TYR A 39 12.27 -2.09 1.51
CA TYR A 39 11.24 -3.01 1.98
C TYR A 39 11.82 -3.91 3.04
N ARG A 40 10.97 -4.39 3.96
CA ARG A 40 11.36 -5.32 5.01
C ARG A 40 10.24 -6.32 5.28
N ARG A 41 10.59 -7.47 5.85
CA ARG A 41 9.62 -8.53 6.13
C ARG A 41 8.69 -8.11 7.27
N GLU A 42 9.23 -7.47 8.29
CA GLU A 42 8.49 -6.84 9.38
C GLU A 42 7.57 -5.70 8.91
N TRP A 43 7.79 -5.15 7.71
CA TRP A 43 6.95 -4.13 7.07
C TRP A 43 6.04 -4.71 5.96
N THR A 44 6.07 -6.03 5.78
CA THR A 44 5.19 -6.74 4.85
C THR A 44 4.18 -7.51 5.67
N TRP A 45 2.90 -7.31 5.42
CA TRP A 45 1.83 -7.93 6.19
C TRP A 45 0.96 -8.81 5.31
N LEU A 46 0.49 -9.90 5.91
CA LEU A 46 -0.34 -10.91 5.28
C LEU A 46 -1.61 -11.13 6.11
N ALA A 47 -2.71 -11.39 5.42
CA ALA A 47 -3.94 -11.89 6.02
C ALA A 47 -4.16 -13.34 5.60
N PHE A 48 -4.67 -14.15 6.51
CA PHE A 48 -5.04 -15.55 6.29
C PHE A 48 -6.47 -15.78 6.78
N VAL A 49 -7.23 -16.61 6.07
CA VAL A 49 -8.56 -17.05 6.51
C VAL A 49 -8.45 -18.14 7.58
N ASP A 50 -7.47 -19.03 7.43
CA ASP A 50 -7.19 -20.15 8.31
C ASP A 50 -5.76 -20.04 8.86
N ASP A 51 -5.53 -20.63 10.03
CA ASP A 51 -4.26 -20.57 10.76
C ASP A 51 -3.43 -21.84 10.55
N THR A 52 -3.75 -22.62 9.51
CA THR A 52 -2.97 -23.80 9.12
C THR A 52 -1.59 -23.40 8.57
N PRO A 53 -0.52 -24.18 8.83
CA PRO A 53 0.84 -23.81 8.45
C PRO A 53 1.05 -23.56 6.94
N ASP A 54 0.23 -24.21 6.11
CA ASP A 54 0.29 -24.13 4.65
C ASP A 54 -0.78 -23.20 4.06
N ALA A 55 -1.53 -22.47 4.90
CA ALA A 55 -2.57 -21.55 4.45
C ALA A 55 -1.97 -20.50 3.50
N ALA A 56 -2.57 -20.36 2.32
CA ALA A 56 -2.23 -19.28 1.41
C ALA A 56 -2.74 -17.95 1.99
N PRO A 57 -1.96 -16.86 1.90
CA PRO A 57 -2.48 -15.55 2.28
C PRO A 57 -3.60 -15.14 1.33
N VAL A 58 -4.58 -14.42 1.85
CA VAL A 58 -5.71 -13.85 1.09
C VAL A 58 -5.63 -12.33 0.94
N ALA A 59 -4.72 -11.69 1.67
CA ALA A 59 -4.37 -10.28 1.45
C ALA A 59 -2.89 -10.05 1.74
N ARG A 60 -2.31 -9.04 1.08
CA ARG A 60 -0.91 -8.67 1.21
C ARG A 60 -0.77 -7.15 1.16
N GLY A 61 -0.01 -6.62 2.11
CA GLY A 61 0.38 -5.21 2.15
C GLY A 61 1.90 -5.09 2.23
N VAL A 62 2.50 -4.26 1.37
CA VAL A 62 3.95 -4.02 1.36
C VAL A 62 4.21 -2.55 1.68
N TRP A 63 4.75 -2.31 2.86
CA TRP A 63 5.17 -0.97 3.28
C TRP A 63 6.63 -0.69 2.93
N TRP A 64 6.88 0.56 2.60
CA TRP A 64 8.13 1.13 2.17
C TRP A 64 8.65 2.16 3.16
N GLY A 65 9.97 2.26 3.28
CA GLY A 65 10.66 3.36 3.91
C GLY A 65 11.92 3.74 3.14
N PRO A 66 12.42 4.98 3.28
CA PRO A 66 13.73 5.34 2.75
C PRO A 66 14.83 4.52 3.43
N VAL A 67 16.00 4.43 2.78
CA VAL A 67 17.17 3.74 3.35
C VAL A 67 17.51 4.34 4.71
N GLY A 68 17.74 3.49 5.70
CA GLY A 68 18.02 3.90 7.08
C GLY A 68 16.78 4.25 7.90
N SER A 69 15.58 4.24 7.33
CA SER A 69 14.36 4.46 8.11
C SER A 69 14.14 3.35 9.14
N VAL A 70 13.72 3.74 10.34
CA VAL A 70 13.35 2.82 11.43
C VAL A 70 11.93 2.30 11.27
N HIS A 71 11.05 3.09 10.67
CA HIS A 71 9.63 2.75 10.42
C HIS A 71 9.25 2.99 8.97
N PRO A 72 8.23 2.30 8.43
CA PRO A 72 7.76 2.59 7.09
C PRO A 72 7.03 3.95 7.04
N VAL A 73 6.98 4.55 5.85
CA VAL A 73 6.33 5.84 5.60
C VAL A 73 5.18 5.75 4.61
N ALA A 74 5.15 4.70 3.77
CA ALA A 74 4.08 4.51 2.79
C ALA A 74 3.77 3.02 2.58
N LEU A 75 2.49 2.68 2.40
CA LEU A 75 2.02 1.43 1.84
C LEU A 75 2.02 1.55 0.32
N HIS A 76 2.95 0.85 -0.34
CA HIS A 76 3.12 0.90 -1.81
C HIS A 76 2.25 -0.12 -2.55
N CYS A 77 1.83 -1.19 -1.89
CA CYS A 77 1.06 -2.24 -2.55
C CYS A 77 0.11 -2.87 -1.55
N LEU A 78 -1.18 -2.78 -1.84
CA LEU A 78 -2.25 -3.47 -1.13
C LEU A 78 -2.95 -4.39 -2.12
N LEU A 79 -3.02 -5.68 -1.83
CA LEU A 79 -3.66 -6.69 -2.65
C LEU A 79 -4.60 -7.52 -1.76
N VAL A 80 -5.76 -7.88 -2.32
CA VAL A 80 -6.70 -8.84 -1.75
C VAL A 80 -7.02 -9.86 -2.83
N ASP A 81 -7.23 -11.11 -2.45
CA ASP A 81 -7.60 -12.19 -3.35
C ASP A 81 -8.92 -11.86 -4.06
N GLU A 82 -8.95 -12.00 -5.40
CA GLU A 82 -10.08 -11.60 -6.24
C GLU A 82 -11.33 -12.46 -6.02
N SER A 83 -11.19 -13.65 -5.40
CA SER A 83 -12.32 -14.50 -5.05
C SER A 83 -13.06 -14.04 -3.79
N LEU A 84 -12.45 -13.15 -2.99
CA LEU A 84 -13.07 -12.66 -1.77
C LEU A 84 -14.04 -11.51 -2.06
N PRO A 85 -15.27 -11.56 -1.53
CA PRO A 85 -16.13 -10.39 -1.53
C PRO A 85 -15.58 -9.33 -0.57
N HIS A 86 -15.91 -8.07 -0.84
CA HIS A 86 -15.58 -6.94 0.03
C HIS A 86 -14.06 -6.76 0.29
N PRO A 87 -13.25 -6.58 -0.76
CA PRO A 87 -11.80 -6.39 -0.60
C PRO A 87 -11.46 -5.18 0.27
N GLU A 88 -12.33 -4.18 0.33
CA GLU A 88 -12.19 -3.01 1.20
C GLU A 88 -12.10 -3.38 2.69
N VAL A 89 -12.85 -4.40 3.14
CA VAL A 89 -12.87 -4.85 4.53
C VAL A 89 -11.55 -5.51 4.92
N TRP A 90 -11.05 -6.40 4.05
CA TRP A 90 -9.75 -7.06 4.24
C TRP A 90 -8.59 -6.07 4.17
N GLY A 91 -8.65 -5.14 3.20
CA GLY A 91 -7.67 -4.07 3.04
C GLY A 91 -7.60 -3.19 4.29
N ALA A 92 -8.75 -2.72 4.78
CA ALA A 92 -8.80 -1.86 5.97
C ALA A 92 -8.27 -2.58 7.22
N ALA A 93 -8.69 -3.83 7.44
CA ALA A 93 -8.23 -4.63 8.58
C ALA A 93 -6.72 -4.88 8.54
N LEU A 94 -6.16 -5.13 7.35
CA LEU A 94 -4.71 -5.30 7.16
C LEU A 94 -3.95 -4.00 7.47
N ILE A 95 -4.42 -2.86 6.97
CA ILE A 95 -3.81 -1.54 7.24
C ILE A 95 -3.83 -1.25 8.74
N ARG A 96 -4.99 -1.38 9.40
CA ARG A 96 -5.12 -1.13 10.85
C ARG A 96 -4.20 -2.04 11.67
N SER A 97 -4.13 -3.32 11.33
CA SER A 97 -3.29 -4.29 12.04
C SER A 97 -1.80 -3.91 11.94
N ALA A 98 -1.34 -3.60 10.73
CA ALA A 98 0.04 -3.20 10.49
C ALA A 98 0.37 -1.86 11.18
N HIS A 99 -0.49 -0.85 11.03
CA HIS A 99 -0.29 0.47 11.62
C HIS A 99 -0.27 0.43 13.14
N ARG A 100 -1.15 -0.38 13.76
CA ARG A 100 -1.13 -0.60 15.21
C ARG A 100 0.22 -1.17 15.65
N ALA A 101 0.72 -2.20 14.98
CA ALA A 101 2.01 -2.80 15.32
C ALA A 101 3.19 -1.83 15.10
N PHE A 102 3.13 -0.99 14.05
CA PHE A 102 4.15 0.04 13.85
C PHE A 102 4.12 1.11 14.95
N ALA A 103 2.93 1.53 15.38
CA ALA A 103 2.77 2.47 16.49
C ALA A 103 3.28 1.88 17.82
N GLU A 104 2.96 0.61 18.10
CA GLU A 104 3.48 -0.12 19.26
C GLU A 104 5.01 -0.28 19.21
N ALA A 105 5.60 -0.35 18.01
CA ALA A 105 7.05 -0.33 17.79
C ALA A 105 7.68 1.07 17.85
N GLY A 106 6.91 2.14 18.05
CA GLY A 106 7.40 3.51 18.20
C GLY A 106 7.23 4.42 16.97
N ALA A 107 6.52 3.99 15.94
CA ALA A 107 6.23 4.86 14.80
C ALA A 107 5.32 6.03 15.23
N ILE A 108 5.81 7.26 15.04
CA ILE A 108 5.09 8.49 15.41
C ILE A 108 3.95 8.77 14.41
N LEU A 109 4.16 8.42 13.14
CA LEU A 109 3.28 8.76 12.04
C LEU A 109 2.73 7.50 11.39
N ALA A 110 1.41 7.49 11.13
CA ALA A 110 0.80 6.48 10.29
C ALA A 110 1.36 6.58 8.85
N PRO A 111 1.78 5.46 8.25
CA PRO A 111 2.18 5.42 6.84
C PRO A 111 1.01 5.78 5.91
N ASP A 112 1.29 6.51 4.84
CA ASP A 112 0.27 6.86 3.83
C ASP A 112 -0.04 5.64 2.93
N LEU A 113 -1.25 5.51 2.38
CA LEU A 113 -1.50 4.56 1.28
C LEU A 113 -1.23 5.26 -0.05
N VAL A 114 -0.37 4.67 -0.87
CA VAL A 114 -0.07 5.16 -2.21
C VAL A 114 -0.64 4.19 -3.23
N VAL A 115 -1.45 4.73 -4.15
CA VAL A 115 -2.01 4.01 -5.29
C VAL A 115 -1.55 4.71 -6.56
N GLU A 116 -0.88 3.97 -7.44
CA GLU A 116 -0.36 4.53 -8.69
C GLU A 116 -0.94 3.76 -9.86
N GLU A 117 -1.52 4.48 -10.82
CA GLU A 117 -2.06 3.91 -12.05
C GLU A 117 -0.90 3.54 -13.00
N LEU A 118 -1.02 2.43 -13.74
CA LEU A 118 0.03 2.01 -14.67
C LEU A 118 0.15 2.99 -15.85
N PRO A 119 1.36 3.20 -16.40
CA PRO A 119 1.53 4.02 -17.59
C PRO A 119 0.68 3.52 -18.77
N GLY A 120 -0.05 4.43 -19.41
CA GLY A 120 -0.90 4.12 -20.57
C GLY A 120 -2.27 3.53 -20.23
N THR A 121 -2.60 3.39 -18.95
CA THR A 121 -3.93 3.04 -18.50
C THR A 121 -4.89 4.21 -18.66
N ASP A 122 -6.11 3.96 -19.13
CA ASP A 122 -7.19 4.96 -19.15
C ASP A 122 -7.77 5.09 -17.72
N PRO A 123 -7.68 6.26 -17.07
CA PRO A 123 -8.27 6.46 -15.75
C PRO A 123 -9.79 6.24 -15.75
N ALA A 124 -10.47 6.38 -16.89
CA ALA A 124 -11.91 6.12 -17.01
C ALA A 124 -12.26 4.63 -17.13
N ASP A 125 -11.27 3.74 -17.26
CA ASP A 125 -11.50 2.29 -17.30
C ASP A 125 -12.19 1.83 -16.00
N ALA A 126 -13.28 1.08 -16.16
CA ALA A 126 -14.08 0.58 -15.06
C ALA A 126 -13.27 -0.28 -14.07
N ALA A 127 -12.29 -1.05 -14.55
CA ALA A 127 -11.42 -1.86 -13.71
C ALA A 127 -10.48 -0.99 -12.85
N VAL A 128 -9.97 0.11 -13.41
CA VAL A 128 -9.15 1.09 -12.67
C VAL A 128 -9.98 1.78 -11.60
N GLN A 129 -11.16 2.26 -11.98
CA GLN A 129 -12.08 2.93 -11.06
C GLN A 129 -12.51 2.01 -9.92
N ALA A 130 -12.83 0.75 -10.22
CA ALA A 130 -13.15 -0.25 -9.20
C ALA A 130 -11.96 -0.52 -8.26
N ALA A 131 -10.75 -0.70 -8.81
CA ALA A 131 -9.54 -0.96 -8.04
C ALA A 131 -9.15 0.22 -7.13
N VAL A 132 -9.36 1.45 -7.59
CA VAL A 132 -9.16 2.67 -6.80
C VAL A 132 -10.26 2.85 -5.76
N ALA A 133 -11.53 2.59 -6.12
CA ALA A 133 -12.67 2.81 -5.24
C ALA A 133 -12.60 1.95 -3.97
N TRP A 134 -12.29 0.65 -4.09
CA TRP A 134 -12.20 -0.20 -2.89
C TRP A 134 -11.01 0.17 -2.01
N ARG A 135 -9.89 0.61 -2.60
CA ARG A 135 -8.72 1.09 -1.84
C ARG A 135 -8.98 2.39 -1.12
N ARG A 136 -9.73 3.31 -1.74
CA ARG A 136 -10.24 4.52 -1.09
C ARG A 136 -11.11 4.17 0.12
N ALA A 137 -12.05 3.23 -0.04
CA ALA A 137 -12.89 2.77 1.05
C ALA A 137 -12.06 2.13 2.18
N ALA A 138 -11.11 1.25 1.82
CA ALA A 138 -10.20 0.62 2.78
C ALA A 138 -9.36 1.64 3.54
N ALA A 139 -8.82 2.65 2.85
CA ALA A 139 -8.03 3.72 3.45
C ALA A 139 -8.87 4.54 4.43
N ALA A 140 -10.08 4.94 4.04
CA ALA A 140 -10.98 5.70 4.90
C ALA A 140 -11.32 4.91 6.19
N ASP A 141 -11.71 3.64 6.07
CA ASP A 141 -12.02 2.76 7.21
C ASP A 141 -10.77 2.44 8.08
N ALA A 142 -9.57 2.58 7.51
CA ALA A 142 -8.31 2.45 8.24
C ALA A 142 -7.82 3.76 8.87
N GLY A 143 -8.56 4.86 8.76
CA GLY A 143 -8.18 6.16 9.34
C GLY A 143 -7.29 7.02 8.44
N LEU A 144 -7.30 6.79 7.13
CA LEU A 144 -6.60 7.58 6.10
C LEU A 144 -7.61 8.27 5.15
N PRO A 145 -8.49 9.16 5.64
CA PRO A 145 -9.62 9.66 4.84
C PRO A 145 -9.23 10.71 3.79
N LEU A 146 -8.03 11.29 3.88
CA LEU A 146 -7.64 12.43 3.06
C LEU A 146 -6.97 11.95 1.79
N GLU A 147 -7.62 12.19 0.64
CA GLU A 147 -7.09 11.88 -0.68
C GLU A 147 -6.41 13.10 -1.31
N SER A 148 -5.22 12.90 -1.88
CA SER A 148 -4.58 13.82 -2.81
C SER A 148 -4.21 13.11 -4.10
N VAL A 149 -4.21 13.85 -5.20
CA VAL A 149 -3.92 13.32 -6.54
C VAL A 149 -2.82 14.18 -7.18
N ASP A 150 -1.77 13.53 -7.67
CA ASP A 150 -0.67 14.14 -8.43
C ASP A 150 -0.38 13.26 -9.65
N GLY A 151 -0.88 13.68 -10.83
CA GLY A 151 -0.83 12.87 -12.04
C GLY A 151 -1.56 11.53 -11.87
N SER A 152 -0.85 10.42 -12.13
CA SER A 152 -1.33 9.04 -11.97
C SER A 152 -1.28 8.53 -10.52
N ARG A 153 -0.75 9.32 -9.59
CA ARG A 153 -0.55 8.94 -8.20
C ARG A 153 -1.65 9.49 -7.32
N ARG A 154 -2.27 8.63 -6.54
CA ARG A 154 -3.19 8.96 -5.45
C ARG A 154 -2.56 8.61 -4.12
N THR A 155 -2.68 9.51 -3.15
CA THR A 155 -2.18 9.30 -1.80
C THR A 155 -3.32 9.48 -0.81
N PHE A 156 -3.50 8.51 0.08
CA PHE A 156 -4.46 8.56 1.18
C PHE A 156 -3.72 8.68 2.50
N SER A 157 -4.08 9.68 3.31
CA SER A 157 -3.36 10.01 4.54
C SER A 157 -4.31 10.31 5.71
N ALA A 158 -3.79 10.12 6.93
CA ALA A 158 -4.38 10.70 8.14
C ALA A 158 -4.06 12.19 8.28
N ARG A 159 -3.05 12.69 7.56
CA ARG A 159 -2.55 14.06 7.64
C ARG A 159 -3.10 14.89 6.48
N LEU A 160 -3.44 16.14 6.77
CA LEU A 160 -3.70 17.12 5.72
C LEU A 160 -2.45 17.24 4.84
N ALA A 161 -2.66 17.11 3.52
CA ALA A 161 -1.60 17.36 2.56
C ALA A 161 -1.08 18.79 2.76
N PRO A 162 0.25 19.03 2.67
CA PRO A 162 0.75 20.39 2.58
C PRO A 162 0.09 21.08 1.39
N ALA A 163 -0.30 22.35 1.55
CA ALA A 163 -0.86 23.13 0.45
C ALA A 163 0.07 23.06 -0.78
N PRO A 164 -0.47 22.95 -2.02
CA PRO A 164 0.36 22.91 -3.21
C PRO A 164 1.29 24.13 -3.22
N ARG A 165 2.59 23.90 -3.43
CA ARG A 165 3.53 25.01 -3.63
C ARG A 165 3.06 25.77 -4.85
N ALA A 166 2.69 27.04 -4.65
CA ALA A 166 2.34 27.93 -5.75
C ALA A 166 3.48 27.87 -6.78
N ARG A 167 3.15 27.39 -7.98
CA ARG A 167 4.07 27.40 -9.12
C ARG A 167 4.44 28.86 -9.33
N ALA A 168 5.69 29.21 -9.04
CA ALA A 168 6.17 30.57 -9.26
C ALA A 168 5.91 30.90 -10.74
N LEU A 169 4.96 31.80 -10.99
CA LEU A 169 4.79 32.40 -12.29
C LEU A 169 6.09 33.15 -12.55
N ALA A 170 6.97 32.54 -13.35
CA ALA A 170 8.11 33.23 -13.91
C ALA A 170 7.55 34.39 -14.73
N GLY A 171 7.58 35.58 -14.12
CA GLY A 171 7.21 36.81 -14.77
C GLY A 171 8.16 37.06 -15.93
N THR A 172 7.65 36.91 -17.15
CA THR A 172 8.22 37.56 -18.32
C THR A 172 7.75 39.01 -18.32
N GLY A 173 8.62 39.93 -17.89
CA GLY A 173 8.52 41.37 -18.13
C GLY A 173 9.94 41.88 -18.29
N ARG A 174 10.42 41.92 -19.54
CA ARG A 174 10.65 43.12 -20.37
C ARG A 174 11.81 43.97 -19.87
#